data_AF-A0A2M7ST55-F1
#
_entry.id   AF-A0A2M7ST55-F1
#
_cell.length_a   1.000
_cell.length_b   1.000
_cell.length_c   1.000
_cell.angle_alpha   90.00
_cell.angle_beta   90.00
_cell.angle_gamma   90.00
#
_symmetry.space_group_name_H-M   'P 1'
#
loop_
_entity.id
_entity.type
_entity.pdbx_description
1 polymer ?
#
loop_
_entity_poly.entity_id
_entity_poly.type
_entity_poly.pdbx_seq_one_letter_code
_entity_poly.pdbx_strand_id
1 'polypeptide(L)'
;MLAEKEAVLEAPFRVTDLKQWVYCPRILYYVMCLPDVRPVTYKMKAGVEAGREEEGREARRSLHAYNLTEGRREFNVPLVSSRLGLRGVVDMVIWLDEPAPGEVMPVDYKLSEIVGEHFRLQLAA
;
A
#
# COMPACT_ATOMS: atom_id res chain seq x y z
N MET A 1 -5.36 -15.69 -16.02
CA MET A 1 -4.20 -15.72 -16.95
C MET A 1 -4.21 -14.64 -18.04
N LEU A 2 -5.21 -14.51 -18.91
CA LEU A 2 -5.25 -13.43 -19.94
C LEU A 2 -5.60 -12.06 -19.33
N ALA A 3 -6.68 -11.99 -18.55
CA ALA A 3 -7.10 -10.77 -17.85
C ALA A 3 -6.03 -10.23 -16.86
N GLU A 4 -5.31 -11.13 -16.18
CA GLU A 4 -4.19 -10.72 -15.31
C GLU A 4 -3.01 -10.14 -16.11
N LYS A 5 -2.74 -10.66 -17.31
CA LYS A 5 -1.68 -10.13 -18.17
C LYS A 5 -2.07 -8.76 -18.73
N GLU A 6 -3.33 -8.57 -19.12
CA GLU A 6 -3.84 -7.26 -19.55
C GLU A 6 -3.77 -6.23 -18.42
N ALA A 7 -4.22 -6.58 -17.20
CA ALA A 7 -4.12 -5.70 -16.04
C ALA A 7 -2.65 -5.32 -15.71
N VAL A 8 -1.70 -6.23 -15.90
CA VAL A 8 -0.26 -5.94 -15.74
C VAL A 8 0.27 -5.03 -16.84
N LEU A 9 -0.24 -5.11 -18.07
CA LEU A 9 0.18 -4.22 -19.15
C LEU A 9 -0.40 -2.82 -19.01
N GLU A 10 -1.64 -2.69 -18.52
CA GLU A 10 -2.27 -1.40 -18.24
C GLU A 10 -1.66 -0.69 -17.03
N ALA A 11 -1.27 -1.46 -16.00
CA ALA A 11 -0.67 -0.96 -14.78
C ALA A 11 0.66 -1.65 -14.45
N PRO A 12 1.72 -1.39 -15.24
CA PRO A 12 2.98 -2.12 -15.16
C PRO A 12 3.75 -1.90 -13.87
N PHE A 13 3.54 -0.77 -13.18
CA PHE A 13 4.24 -0.44 -11.95
C PHE A 13 3.36 -0.61 -10.71
N ARG A 14 3.99 -1.01 -9.61
CA ARG A 14 3.35 -1.00 -8.30
C ARG A 14 3.51 0.37 -7.65
N VAL A 15 2.59 0.77 -6.80
CA VAL A 15 2.75 1.98 -5.97
C VAL A 15 4.03 1.94 -5.14
N THR A 16 4.43 0.74 -4.67
CA THR A 16 5.72 0.56 -3.97
C THR A 16 6.93 0.88 -4.84
N ASP A 17 6.83 0.72 -6.16
CA ASP A 17 7.95 0.97 -7.08
C ASP A 17 8.27 2.46 -7.16
N LEU A 18 7.26 3.34 -7.09
CA LEU A 18 7.45 4.80 -6.99
C LEU A 18 8.23 5.18 -5.73
N LYS A 19 7.82 4.64 -4.58
CA LYS A 19 8.52 4.85 -3.32
C LYS A 19 9.98 4.39 -3.40
N GLN A 20 10.23 3.21 -3.96
CA GLN A 20 11.60 2.70 -4.12
C GLN A 20 12.39 3.56 -5.10
N TRP A 21 11.78 4.04 -6.18
CA TRP A 21 12.42 4.91 -7.14
C TRP A 21 12.89 6.23 -6.52
N VAL A 22 12.01 6.91 -5.77
CA VAL A 22 12.35 8.16 -5.09
C VAL A 22 13.42 7.95 -4.01
N TYR A 23 13.39 6.82 -3.32
CA TYR A 23 14.43 6.48 -2.35
C TYR A 23 15.79 6.16 -3.03
N CYS A 24 15.79 5.27 -4.03
CA CYS A 24 16.95 4.91 -4.84
C CYS A 24 16.54 4.14 -6.11
N PRO A 25 16.68 4.73 -7.31
CA PRO A 25 16.31 4.09 -8.58
C PRO A 25 16.98 2.73 -8.84
N ARG A 26 18.18 2.52 -8.29
CA ARG A 26 18.89 1.23 -8.40
C ARG A 26 18.12 0.08 -7.76
N ILE A 27 17.35 0.35 -6.70
CA ILE A 27 16.53 -0.69 -6.09
C ILE A 27 15.50 -1.21 -7.09
N LEU A 28 14.81 -0.30 -7.80
CA LEU A 28 13.84 -0.70 -8.81
C LEU A 28 14.51 -1.49 -9.95
N TYR A 29 15.70 -1.06 -10.40
CA TYR A 29 16.47 -1.80 -11.39
C TYR A 29 16.75 -3.25 -10.95
N TYR A 30 17.25 -3.46 -9.72
CA TYR A 30 17.49 -4.83 -9.22
C TYR A 30 16.19 -5.62 -9.08
N VAL A 31 15.08 -4.98 -8.69
CA VAL A 31 13.77 -5.65 -8.60
C VAL A 31 13.28 -6.13 -9.97
N MET A 32 13.39 -5.29 -10.99
CA MET A 32 12.78 -5.53 -12.30
C MET A 32 13.68 -6.32 -13.26
N CYS A 33 15.00 -6.09 -13.20
CA CYS A 33 15.94 -6.65 -14.16
C CYS A 33 16.78 -7.80 -13.59
N LEU A 34 16.97 -7.85 -12.26
CA LEU A 34 17.84 -8.84 -11.60
C LEU A 34 17.19 -9.38 -10.30
N PRO A 35 15.93 -9.87 -10.35
CA PRO A 35 15.17 -10.22 -9.15
C PRO A 35 15.86 -11.30 -8.29
N ASP A 36 16.57 -12.23 -8.92
CA ASP A 36 17.26 -13.34 -8.24
C ASP A 36 18.51 -12.89 -7.46
N VAL A 37 19.01 -11.68 -7.72
CA VAL A 37 20.19 -11.11 -7.05
C VAL A 37 19.80 -10.27 -5.83
N ARG A 38 18.55 -9.78 -5.77
CA ARG A 38 18.11 -8.88 -4.71
C ARG A 38 18.04 -9.61 -3.36
N PRO A 39 18.84 -9.23 -2.35
CA PRO A 39 18.80 -9.90 -1.06
C PRO A 39 17.51 -9.58 -0.31
N VAL A 40 16.88 -10.60 0.25
CA VAL A 40 15.79 -10.44 1.22
C VAL A 40 16.39 -10.31 2.61
N THR A 41 16.21 -9.16 3.24
CA THR A 41 16.73 -8.90 4.59
C THR A 41 15.75 -9.37 5.67
N TYR A 42 16.25 -9.58 6.89
CA TYR A 42 15.40 -9.88 8.05
C TYR A 42 14.33 -8.80 8.28
N LYS A 43 14.72 -7.51 8.19
CA LYS A 43 13.77 -6.39 8.37
C LYS A 43 12.62 -6.42 7.38
N MET A 44 12.85 -6.90 6.15
CA MET A 44 11.78 -7.07 5.16
C MET A 44 10.80 -8.17 5.59
N LYS A 45 11.30 -9.31 6.06
CA LYS A 45 10.46 -10.41 6.55
C LYS A 45 9.65 -9.99 7.78
N ALA A 46 10.31 -9.40 8.77
CA ALA A 46 9.68 -8.90 9.98
C ALA A 46 8.63 -7.81 9.68
N GLY A 47 8.87 -6.95 8.70
CA GLY A 47 7.89 -5.95 8.26
C GLY A 47 6.64 -6.57 7.64
N VAL A 48 6.78 -7.64 6.85
CA VAL A 48 5.64 -8.37 6.27
C VAL A 48 4.81 -9.07 7.36
N GLU A 49 5.49 -9.69 8.33
CA GLU A 49 4.83 -10.35 9.45
C GLU A 49 4.08 -9.34 10.34
N ALA A 50 4.75 -8.24 10.71
CA ALA A 50 4.14 -7.18 11.49
C ALA A 50 2.92 -6.56 10.79
N GLY A 51 2.95 -6.41 9.45
CA GLY A 51 1.79 -5.94 8.69
C GLY A 51 0.58 -6.86 8.82
N ARG A 52 0.78 -8.18 8.73
CA ARG A 52 -0.30 -9.18 8.93
C ARG A 52 -0.84 -9.16 10.35
N GLU A 53 0.03 -8.99 11.35
CA GLU A 53 -0.40 -8.86 12.75
C GLU A 53 -1.14 -7.55 13.03
N GLU A 54 -0.78 -6.46 12.34
CA GLU A 54 -1.45 -5.16 12.47
C GLU A 54 -2.88 -5.22 11.94
N GLU A 55 -3.12 -5.90 10.81
CA GLU A 55 -4.48 -6.12 10.27
C GLU A 55 -5.41 -6.73 11.34
N GLY A 56 -4.96 -7.81 12.00
CA GLY A 56 -5.73 -8.45 13.07
C GLY A 56 -5.89 -7.58 14.33
N ARG A 57 -4.93 -6.69 14.61
CA ARG A 57 -5.06 -5.70 15.70
C ARG A 57 -6.06 -4.62 15.34
N GLU A 58 -6.03 -4.09 14.13
CA GLU A 58 -6.92 -3.01 13.70
C GLU A 58 -8.37 -3.45 13.51
N ALA A 59 -8.60 -4.69 13.10
CA ALA A 59 -9.94 -5.27 13.10
C ALA A 59 -10.63 -5.18 14.48
N ARG A 60 -9.87 -5.17 15.58
CA ARG A 60 -10.37 -5.12 16.96
C ARG A 60 -10.37 -3.73 17.59
N ARG A 61 -9.70 -2.75 16.98
CA ARG A 61 -9.62 -1.38 17.53
C ARG A 61 -10.85 -0.58 17.16
N SER A 62 -11.12 0.51 17.89
CA SER A 62 -12.07 1.54 17.47
C SER A 62 -11.45 2.45 16.41
N LEU A 63 -12.26 3.22 15.69
CA LEU A 63 -11.77 4.19 14.70
C LEU A 63 -11.24 5.49 15.31
N HIS A 64 -11.13 5.55 16.64
CA HIS A 64 -10.74 6.76 17.36
C HIS A 64 -9.34 7.27 16.99
N ALA A 65 -8.42 6.36 16.65
CA ALA A 65 -7.08 6.72 16.18
C ALA A 65 -7.10 7.55 14.88
N TYR A 66 -8.20 7.49 14.12
CA TYR A 66 -8.43 8.25 12.90
C TYR A 66 -9.33 9.48 13.13
N ASN A 67 -9.66 9.79 14.38
CA ASN A 67 -10.64 10.82 14.76
C ASN A 67 -12.06 10.57 14.22
N LEU A 68 -12.43 9.30 14.05
CA LEU A 68 -13.74 8.89 13.54
C LEU A 68 -14.54 8.13 14.61
N THR A 69 -15.85 8.33 14.62
CA THR A 69 -16.80 7.63 15.49
C THR A 69 -17.40 6.40 14.82
N GLU A 70 -17.53 6.44 13.50
CA GLU A 70 -18.11 5.38 12.67
C GLU A 70 -17.35 5.27 11.34
N GLY A 71 -17.66 4.23 10.56
CA GLY A 71 -17.04 3.96 9.27
C GLY A 71 -16.87 2.47 9.02
N ARG A 72 -17.04 2.04 7.76
CA ARG A 72 -16.82 0.66 7.34
C ARG A 72 -15.35 0.49 6.97
N ARG A 73 -14.70 -0.54 7.52
CA ARG A 73 -13.33 -0.92 7.14
C ARG A 73 -13.34 -1.98 6.07
N GLU A 74 -12.42 -1.86 5.14
CA GLU A 74 -12.09 -2.89 4.17
C GLU A 74 -10.58 -3.05 4.13
N PHE A 75 -10.07 -4.27 4.28
CA PHE A 75 -8.65 -4.54 4.35
C PHE A 75 -8.13 -5.12 3.04
N ASN A 76 -6.84 -4.90 2.76
CA ASN A 76 -6.16 -5.47 1.59
C ASN A 76 -6.87 -5.17 0.26
N VAL A 77 -7.30 -3.91 0.06
CA VAL A 77 -8.08 -3.50 -1.12
C VAL A 77 -7.18 -3.40 -2.35
N PRO A 78 -7.35 -4.24 -3.37
CA PRO A 78 -6.57 -4.15 -4.61
C PRO A 78 -7.06 -2.97 -5.45
N LEU A 79 -6.15 -2.10 -5.87
CA LEU A 79 -6.43 -0.95 -6.72
C LEU A 79 -5.60 -0.99 -8.00
N VAL A 80 -6.20 -0.53 -9.09
CA VAL A 80 -5.57 -0.38 -10.40
C VAL A 80 -5.97 0.97 -10.98
N SER A 81 -5.00 1.70 -11.53
CA SER A 81 -5.19 2.98 -12.21
C SER A 81 -4.49 2.93 -13.56
N SER A 82 -5.24 2.62 -14.62
CA SER A 82 -4.72 2.60 -16.00
C SER A 82 -4.24 4.00 -16.43
N ARG A 83 -4.87 5.07 -15.91
CA ARG A 83 -4.43 6.46 -16.15
C ARG A 83 -3.03 6.75 -15.61
N LEU A 84 -2.68 6.18 -14.45
CA LEU A 84 -1.36 6.37 -13.84
C LEU A 84 -0.38 5.24 -14.19
N GLY A 85 -0.85 4.14 -14.76
CA GLY A 85 -0.05 2.93 -14.96
C GLY A 85 0.33 2.23 -13.64
N LEU A 86 -0.50 2.39 -12.60
CA LEU A 86 -0.19 1.94 -11.24
C LEU A 86 -1.16 0.88 -10.74
N ARG A 87 -0.62 -0.06 -9.96
CA ARG A 87 -1.41 -1.02 -9.18
C ARG A 87 -0.88 -1.12 -7.75
N GLY A 88 -1.73 -1.53 -6.83
CA GLY A 88 -1.34 -1.68 -5.44
C GLY A 88 -2.38 -2.42 -4.63
N VAL A 89 -2.04 -2.65 -3.37
CA VAL A 89 -2.97 -3.12 -2.36
C VAL A 89 -2.89 -2.09 -1.23
N VAL A 90 -4.02 -1.49 -0.89
CA VAL A 90 -4.12 -0.61 0.28
C VAL A 90 -4.34 -1.49 1.51
N ASP A 91 -3.56 -1.28 2.57
CA ASP A 91 -3.64 -2.11 3.77
C ASP A 91 -5.04 -2.04 4.40
N MET A 92 -5.61 -0.84 4.50
CA MET A 92 -7.01 -0.62 4.92
C MET A 92 -7.61 0.61 4.25
N VAL A 93 -8.89 0.54 3.91
CA VAL A 93 -9.73 1.66 3.48
C VAL A 93 -10.83 1.86 4.51
N ILE A 94 -11.05 3.10 4.91
CA ILE A 94 -12.21 3.50 5.74
C ILE A 94 -13.21 4.20 4.83
N TRP A 95 -14.42 3.66 4.77
CA TRP A 95 -15.55 4.22 4.05
C TRP A 95 -16.47 4.95 5.02
N LEU A 96 -16.69 6.22 4.78
CA LEU A 96 -17.65 7.08 5.49
C LEU A 96 -18.77 7.43 4.51
N ASP A 97 -19.98 7.01 4.80
CA ASP A 97 -21.14 7.32 3.94
C ASP A 97 -21.72 8.72 4.25
N GLU A 98 -21.47 9.22 5.47
CA GLU A 98 -21.96 10.52 5.96
C GLU A 98 -20.81 11.37 6.56
N PRO A 99 -20.86 12.71 6.42
CA PRO A 99 -21.85 13.46 5.64
C PRO A 99 -21.70 13.24 4.13
N ALA A 100 -22.83 13.16 3.42
CA ALA A 100 -22.83 13.07 1.95
C ALA A 100 -21.96 14.20 1.33
N PRO A 101 -21.13 13.90 0.30
CA PRO A 101 -21.15 12.70 -0.57
C PRO A 101 -20.42 11.46 -0.01
N GLY A 102 -20.02 11.47 1.26
CA GLY A 102 -19.17 10.44 1.85
C GLY A 102 -17.68 10.72 1.61
N GLU A 103 -16.83 10.07 2.41
CA GLU A 103 -15.38 10.19 2.36
C GLU A 103 -14.74 8.81 2.38
N VAL A 104 -13.63 8.65 1.64
CA VAL A 104 -12.89 7.39 1.55
C VAL A 104 -11.44 7.66 1.90
N MET A 105 -10.97 7.01 2.96
CA MET A 105 -9.64 7.27 3.52
C MET A 105 -8.75 6.02 3.39
N PRO A 106 -7.67 6.08 2.58
CA PRO A 106 -6.67 5.02 2.54
C PRO A 106 -5.76 5.08 3.78
N VAL A 107 -5.43 3.93 4.32
CA VAL A 107 -4.54 3.76 5.47
C VAL A 107 -3.44 2.77 5.09
N ASP A 108 -2.19 3.16 5.37
CA ASP A 108 -0.97 2.38 5.12
C ASP A 108 -0.23 2.18 6.44
N TYR A 109 0.00 0.94 6.85
CA TYR A 109 0.69 0.61 8.08
C TYR A 109 2.20 0.57 7.85
N LYS A 110 2.96 1.15 8.77
CA LYS A 110 4.43 1.10 8.72
C LYS A 110 5.03 0.76 10.06
N LEU A 111 5.87 -0.27 10.05
CA LEU A 111 6.74 -0.63 11.17
C LEU A 111 7.97 0.30 11.18
N SER A 112 7.73 1.59 11.45
CA SER A 112 8.77 2.61 11.57
C SER A 112 8.26 3.82 12.35
N GLU A 113 9.12 4.41 13.17
CA GLU A 113 8.85 5.69 13.86
C GLU A 113 9.23 6.91 13.00
N ILE A 114 9.85 6.70 11.84
CA ILE A 114 10.31 7.78 10.96
C ILE A 114 9.34 7.93 9.79
N VAL A 115 8.77 9.12 9.62
CA VAL A 115 7.95 9.46 8.45
C VAL A 115 8.82 10.14 7.40
N GLY A 116 9.25 9.39 6.38
CA GLY A 116 9.91 9.92 5.19
C GLY A 116 8.95 10.34 4.06
N GLU A 117 9.40 11.23 3.17
CA GLU A 117 8.62 11.70 2.02
C GLU A 117 8.11 10.57 1.11
N HIS A 118 8.89 9.51 0.99
CA HIS A 118 8.57 8.35 0.18
C HIS A 118 7.36 7.55 0.72
N PHE A 119 6.98 7.69 2.00
CA PHE A 119 5.72 7.14 2.50
C PHE A 119 4.52 8.01 2.11
N ARG A 120 4.67 9.34 2.13
CA ARG A 120 3.62 10.27 1.68
C ARG A 120 3.30 10.06 0.21
N LEU A 121 4.33 9.85 -0.62
CA LEU A 121 4.14 9.51 -2.03
C LEU A 121 3.36 8.20 -2.22
N GLN A 122 3.62 7.20 -1.36
CA GLN A 122 2.91 5.92 -1.42
C GLN A 122 1.41 6.07 -1.12
N LEU A 123 1.04 6.94 -0.19
CA LEU A 123 -0.37 7.22 0.14
C LEU A 123 -1.06 8.14 -0.87
N ALA A 124 -0.31 9.02 -1.55
CA ALA A 124 -0.85 9.98 -2.50
C ALA A 124 -1.10 9.40 -3.92
N ALA A 125 -0.47 8.27 -4.25
CA ALA A 125 -0.51 7.63 -5.56
C ALA A 125 -1.64 6.61 -5.67
#